data_AF-A0AAD9RVK3-F1
#
_entry.id   AF-A0AAD9RVK3-F1
#
_cell.length_a   1.000
_cell.length_b   1.000
_cell.length_c   1.000
_cell.angle_alpha   90.00
_cell.angle_beta   90.00
_cell.angle_gamma   90.00
#
_symmetry.space_group_name_H-M   'P 1'
#
loop_
_entity.id
_entity.type
_entity.pdbx_description
1 polymer ?
#
loop_
_entity_poly.entity_id
_entity_poly.type
_entity_poly.pdbx_seq_one_letter_code
_entity_poly.pdbx_strand_id
1 'polypeptide(L)'
;MTTRKTEESTKQRYQANARERDRTHRFTFQEKQSSLCSVNTAFSALRTLIPTEPADRKLSKIETLRLASSYISHLGAVLVVGAMDQPCLRLEEGSRVYSMSDWSEMQVRPQVCTFCLAMHKKYSTNDTSQIHSDSRRYNRTPYIFVPANCTKCIE
;
A
#
# COMPACT_ATOMS: atom_id res chain seq x y z
N MET A 1 37.51 55.59 23.88
CA MET A 1 36.28 55.56 23.03
C MET A 1 36.16 54.31 22.14
N THR A 2 37.14 53.42 22.09
CA THR A 2 37.19 52.28 21.15
C THR A 2 36.39 51.04 21.59
N THR A 3 36.17 50.83 22.90
CA THR A 3 35.54 49.61 23.43
C THR A 3 34.04 49.49 23.12
N ARG A 4 33.28 50.59 23.17
CA ARG A 4 31.83 50.60 22.87
C ARG A 4 31.51 50.20 21.43
N LYS A 5 32.35 50.59 20.47
CA LYS A 5 32.16 50.26 19.04
C LYS A 5 32.39 48.77 18.77
N THR A 6 33.30 48.14 19.52
CA THR A 6 33.58 46.70 19.43
C THR A 6 32.42 45.87 19.99
N GLU A 7 31.82 46.28 21.11
CA GLU A 7 30.66 45.61 21.71
C GLU A 7 29.39 45.68 20.85
N GLU A 8 29.19 46.79 20.14
CA GLU A 8 28.06 46.95 19.23
C GLU A 8 28.22 46.08 17.97
N SER A 9 29.45 46.02 17.43
CA SER A 9 29.80 45.12 16.31
C SER A 9 29.64 43.64 16.67
N THR A 10 30.03 43.22 17.88
CA THR A 10 29.86 41.83 18.32
C THR A 10 28.39 41.46 18.53
N LYS A 11 27.56 42.36 19.07
CA LYS A 11 26.11 42.17 19.16
C LYS A 11 25.46 42.03 17.78
N GLN A 12 25.84 42.86 16.82
CA GLN A 12 25.36 42.76 15.43
C GLN A 12 25.75 41.41 14.79
N ARG A 13 27.00 40.96 14.97
CA ARG A 13 27.45 39.64 14.52
C ARG A 13 26.67 38.50 15.17
N TYR A 14 26.42 38.57 16.48
CA TYR A 14 25.62 37.57 17.18
C TYR A 14 24.18 37.52 16.65
N GLN A 15 23.57 38.69 16.43
CA GLN A 15 22.22 38.79 15.88
C GLN A 15 22.16 38.26 14.44
N ALA A 16 23.16 38.55 13.60
CA ALA A 16 23.28 37.99 12.26
C ALA A 16 23.42 36.45 12.30
N ASN A 17 24.29 35.93 13.17
CA ASN A 17 24.48 34.49 13.35
C ASN A 17 23.24 33.77 13.92
N ALA A 18 22.43 34.46 14.73
CA ALA A 18 21.16 33.92 15.22
C ALA A 18 20.13 33.81 14.08
N ARG A 19 20.03 34.83 13.22
CA ARG A 19 19.16 34.82 12.04
C ARG A 19 19.54 33.71 11.06
N GLU A 20 20.83 33.48 10.85
CA GLU A 20 21.30 32.42 9.96
C GLU A 20 20.96 31.03 10.51
N ARG A 21 21.15 30.82 11.82
CA ARG A 21 20.72 29.57 12.48
C ARG A 21 19.21 29.33 12.36
N ASP A 22 18.39 30.37 12.51
CA ASP A 22 16.95 30.26 12.33
C ASP A 22 16.57 29.85 10.90
N ARG A 23 17.19 30.48 9.89
CA ARG A 23 16.97 30.10 8.47
C ARG A 23 17.28 28.64 8.22
N THR A 24 18.43 28.15 8.69
CA THR A 24 18.81 26.74 8.55
C THR A 24 17.85 25.82 9.28
N HIS A 25 17.41 26.19 10.49
CA HIS A 25 16.45 25.39 11.24
C HIS A 25 15.08 25.32 10.55
N ARG A 26 14.59 26.44 10.02
CA ARG A 26 13.34 26.47 9.24
C ARG A 26 13.43 25.67 7.95
N PHE A 27 14.53 25.79 7.22
CA PHE A 27 14.78 25.00 6.01
C PHE A 27 14.76 23.49 6.31
N THR A 28 15.53 23.06 7.30
CA THR A 28 15.60 21.63 7.67
C THR A 28 14.28 21.08 8.19
N PHE A 29 13.49 21.88 8.93
CA PHE A 29 12.14 21.48 9.34
C PHE A 29 11.20 21.36 8.14
N GLN A 30 11.23 22.33 7.21
CA GLN A 30 10.42 22.32 6.00
C GLN A 30 10.73 21.10 5.12
N GLU A 31 12.00 20.78 4.91
CA GLU A 31 12.44 19.62 4.13
C GLU A 31 12.01 18.29 4.75
N LYS A 32 12.15 18.16 6.08
CA LYS A 32 11.65 16.99 6.81
C LYS A 32 10.12 16.88 6.69
N GLN A 33 9.42 17.99 6.83
CA GLN A 33 7.96 18.01 6.73
C GLN A 33 7.50 17.68 5.30
N SER A 34 8.17 18.17 4.26
CA SER A 34 7.85 17.84 2.86
C SER A 34 8.11 16.37 2.53
N SER A 35 9.20 15.80 3.07
CA SER A 35 9.47 14.36 2.93
C SER A 35 8.39 13.52 3.61
N LEU A 36 8.02 13.86 4.85
CA LEU A 36 6.97 13.15 5.59
C LEU A 36 5.58 13.31 4.96
N CYS A 37 5.24 14.50 4.44
CA CYS A 37 3.97 14.69 3.77
C CYS A 37 3.89 13.84 2.49
N SER A 38 4.99 13.74 1.73
CA SER A 38 5.09 12.84 0.57
C SER A 38 4.84 11.38 0.95
N VAL A 39 5.50 10.88 2.02
CA VAL A 39 5.31 9.51 2.51
C VAL A 39 3.88 9.26 2.99
N ASN A 40 3.28 10.22 3.72
CA ASN A 40 1.91 10.08 4.21
C ASN A 40 0.89 10.07 3.04
N THR A 41 1.13 10.87 2.00
CA THR A 41 0.34 10.82 0.76
C THR A 41 0.44 9.45 0.09
N ALA A 42 1.64 8.88 -0.01
CA ALA A 42 1.82 7.53 -0.54
C ALA A 42 1.09 6.46 0.30
N PHE A 43 1.12 6.55 1.63
CA PHE A 43 0.34 5.67 2.51
C PHE A 43 -1.16 5.82 2.32
N SER A 44 -1.65 7.05 2.12
CA SER A 44 -3.07 7.30 1.84
C SER A 44 -3.49 6.68 0.51
N ALA A 45 -2.70 6.85 -0.55
CA ALA A 45 -2.94 6.21 -1.84
C ALA A 45 -2.95 4.67 -1.70
N LEU A 46 -1.96 4.09 -1.00
CA LEU A 46 -1.88 2.64 -0.78
C LEU A 46 -3.13 2.09 -0.08
N ARG A 47 -3.69 2.79 0.92
CA ARG A 47 -4.93 2.35 1.59
C ARG A 47 -6.10 2.22 0.62
N THR A 48 -6.21 3.12 -0.36
CA THR A 48 -7.30 3.08 -1.35
C THR A 48 -7.22 1.88 -2.30
N LEU A 49 -6.03 1.28 -2.45
CA LEU A 49 -5.81 0.13 -3.33
C LEU A 49 -6.06 -1.21 -2.64
N ILE A 50 -6.12 -1.26 -1.30
CA ILE A 50 -6.30 -2.50 -0.54
C ILE A 50 -7.81 -2.79 -0.41
N PRO A 51 -8.31 -3.92 -0.92
CA PRO A 51 -9.72 -4.28 -0.78
C PRO A 51 -10.07 -4.54 0.70
N THR A 52 -10.93 -3.70 1.28
CA THR A 52 -11.46 -3.86 2.64
C THR A 52 -12.97 -3.62 2.65
N GLU A 53 -13.64 -4.19 3.64
CA GLU A 53 -15.09 -4.00 3.87
C GLU A 53 -15.24 -3.39 5.28
N PRO A 54 -15.71 -2.14 5.42
CA PRO A 54 -16.05 -1.15 4.38
C PRO A 54 -14.79 -0.49 3.76
N ALA A 55 -14.93 0.06 2.55
CA ALA A 55 -13.80 0.59 1.76
C ALA A 55 -13.07 1.80 2.41
N ASP A 56 -13.71 2.47 3.36
CA ASP A 56 -13.19 3.59 4.13
C ASP A 56 -12.59 3.15 5.49
N ARG A 57 -12.40 1.84 5.71
CA ARG A 57 -11.76 1.31 6.91
C ARG A 57 -10.38 1.96 7.10
N LYS A 58 -10.19 2.65 8.22
CA LYS A 58 -8.91 3.28 8.60
C LYS A 58 -7.89 2.23 9.02
N LEU A 59 -7.06 1.78 8.07
CA LEU A 59 -5.91 0.91 8.33
C LEU A 59 -4.76 1.69 8.98
N SER A 60 -4.18 1.16 10.06
CA SER A 60 -2.91 1.65 10.59
C SER A 60 -1.75 1.44 9.59
N LYS A 61 -0.61 2.11 9.80
CA LYS A 61 0.57 1.96 8.90
C LYS A 61 1.02 0.50 8.80
N ILE A 62 1.08 -0.22 9.93
CA ILE A 62 1.49 -1.63 9.95
C ILE A 62 0.45 -2.55 9.31
N GLU A 63 -0.85 -2.33 9.55
CA GLU A 63 -1.90 -3.11 8.89
C GLU A 63 -1.91 -2.88 7.38
N THR A 64 -1.69 -1.64 6.93
CA THR A 64 -1.60 -1.29 5.51
C THR A 64 -0.47 -2.09 4.84
N LEU A 65 0.72 -2.12 5.45
CA LEU A 65 1.86 -2.87 4.89
C LEU A 65 1.61 -4.38 4.88
N ARG A 66 1.05 -4.93 5.96
CA ARG A 66 0.73 -6.36 6.05
C ARG A 66 -0.30 -6.77 5.00
N LEU A 67 -1.40 -6.02 4.89
CA LEU A 67 -2.46 -6.30 3.92
C LEU A 67 -2.00 -6.08 2.48
N ALA A 68 -1.19 -5.06 2.20
CA ALA A 68 -0.63 -4.84 0.87
C ALA A 68 0.25 -6.02 0.43
N SER A 69 1.12 -6.51 1.31
CA SER A 69 1.95 -7.70 1.03
C SER A 69 1.08 -8.92 0.72
N SER A 70 0.10 -9.22 1.58
CA SER A 70 -0.84 -10.33 1.34
C SER A 70 -1.68 -10.14 0.08
N TYR A 71 -2.03 -8.90 -0.29
CA TYR A 71 -2.81 -8.61 -1.49
C TYR A 71 -1.99 -8.81 -2.77
N ILE A 72 -0.72 -8.40 -2.77
CA ILE A 72 0.22 -8.67 -3.87
C ILE A 72 0.35 -10.18 -4.09
N SER A 73 0.57 -10.97 -3.03
CA SER A 73 0.65 -12.43 -3.15
C SER A 73 -0.66 -13.05 -3.67
N HIS A 74 -1.80 -12.51 -3.25
CA HIS A 74 -3.11 -12.94 -3.75
C HIS A 74 -3.29 -12.66 -5.24
N LEU A 75 -2.97 -11.44 -5.69
CA LEU A 75 -2.99 -11.08 -7.11
C LEU A 75 -2.02 -11.94 -7.91
N GLY A 76 -0.83 -12.24 -7.38
CA GLY A 76 0.12 -13.17 -8.00
C GLY A 76 -0.49 -14.55 -8.22
N ALA A 77 -1.16 -15.10 -7.22
CA ALA A 77 -1.86 -16.37 -7.35
C ALA A 77 -3.02 -16.33 -8.36
N VAL A 78 -3.78 -15.24 -8.38
CA VAL A 78 -4.84 -15.02 -9.39
C VAL A 78 -4.27 -14.96 -10.80
N LEU A 79 -3.11 -14.33 -11.00
CA LEU A 79 -2.47 -14.24 -12.32
C LEU A 79 -1.95 -15.60 -12.82
N VAL A 80 -1.46 -16.46 -11.92
CA VAL A 80 -0.90 -17.77 -12.27
C VAL A 80 -2.00 -18.84 -12.45
N VAL A 81 -2.93 -18.92 -11.50
CA VAL A 81 -3.95 -19.99 -11.46
C VAL A 81 -5.27 -19.55 -12.14
N GLY A 82 -5.45 -18.25 -12.33
CA GLY A 82 -6.72 -17.64 -12.77
C GLY A 82 -7.58 -17.17 -11.59
N ALA A 83 -8.62 -16.39 -11.89
CA ALA A 83 -9.59 -15.86 -10.93
C ALA A 83 -10.60 -16.92 -10.45
N MET A 84 -10.10 -18.10 -10.10
CA MET A 84 -10.89 -19.22 -9.57
C MET A 84 -11.07 -19.07 -8.06
N ASP A 85 -11.89 -19.92 -7.48
CA ASP A 85 -12.01 -20.03 -6.04
C ASP A 85 -10.69 -20.45 -5.39
N GLN A 86 -10.26 -19.70 -4.36
CA GLN A 86 -9.03 -19.95 -3.59
C GLN A 86 -7.75 -20.07 -4.44
N PRO A 87 -7.40 -19.03 -5.21
CA PRO A 87 -6.21 -19.05 -6.07
C PRO A 87 -4.92 -19.25 -5.27
N CYS A 88 -4.86 -18.69 -4.05
CA CYS A 88 -3.70 -18.81 -3.17
C CYS A 88 -3.41 -20.25 -2.73
N LEU A 89 -4.44 -21.06 -2.45
CA LEU A 89 -4.25 -22.46 -2.04
C LEU A 89 -3.75 -23.31 -3.19
N ARG A 90 -4.31 -23.08 -4.39
CA ARG A 90 -3.95 -23.81 -5.60
C ARG A 90 -2.51 -23.51 -6.06
N LEU A 91 -2.03 -22.29 -5.84
CA LEU A 91 -0.62 -21.95 -6.11
C LEU A 91 0.32 -22.67 -5.13
N GLU A 92 -0.04 -22.76 -3.84
CA GLU A 92 0.74 -23.53 -2.85
C GLU A 92 0.81 -25.01 -3.20
N GLU A 93 -0.26 -25.60 -3.74
CA GLU A 93 -0.26 -26.99 -4.24
C GLU A 93 0.67 -27.18 -5.45
N GLY A 94 0.74 -26.21 -6.37
CA GLY A 94 1.63 -26.25 -7.53
C GLY A 94 3.12 -26.09 -7.20
N SER A 95 3.46 -25.34 -6.14
CA SER A 95 4.84 -25.07 -5.73
C SER A 95 5.45 -26.14 -4.82
N ARG A 96 4.67 -27.09 -4.28
CA ARG A 96 5.20 -28.21 -3.46
C ARG A 96 6.12 -29.17 -4.23
N VAL A 97 6.20 -29.05 -5.55
CA VAL A 97 7.08 -29.87 -6.40
C VAL A 97 8.54 -29.35 -6.39
N TYR A 98 8.81 -28.12 -5.96
CA TYR A 98 10.15 -27.49 -6.10
C TYR A 98 10.84 -26.99 -4.82
N SER A 99 10.36 -27.30 -3.62
CA SER A 99 11.03 -26.84 -2.39
C SER A 99 11.27 -27.96 -1.37
N MET A 100 12.25 -28.81 -1.66
CA MET A 100 12.93 -29.67 -0.68
C MET A 100 14.32 -29.08 -0.38
N SER A 101 14.37 -28.05 0.46
CA SER A 101 15.53 -27.61 1.25
C SER A 101 15.04 -26.44 2.12
N ASP A 102 14.61 -26.71 3.34
CA ASP A 102 15.40 -26.62 4.58
C ASP A 102 15.52 -25.17 5.10
N TRP A 103 15.24 -24.99 6.40
CA TRP A 103 15.28 -23.73 7.20
C TRP A 103 14.09 -22.74 7.12
N SER A 104 12.92 -23.10 7.67
CA SER A 104 12.10 -22.23 8.57
C SER A 104 10.81 -22.94 9.04
N GLU A 105 10.96 -23.94 9.90
CA GLU A 105 9.85 -24.77 10.42
C GLU A 105 9.08 -24.15 11.60
N MET A 106 8.86 -22.82 11.63
CA MET A 106 8.21 -22.22 12.81
C MET A 106 7.14 -21.17 12.53
N GLN A 107 6.76 -20.86 11.29
CA GLN A 107 5.75 -19.80 11.05
C GLN A 107 4.79 -20.01 9.87
N VAL A 108 4.69 -21.19 9.27
CA VAL A 108 3.71 -21.43 8.19
C VAL A 108 2.54 -22.26 8.70
N ARG A 109 1.78 -21.72 9.65
CA ARG A 109 0.35 -22.08 9.67
C ARG A 109 -0.22 -21.46 8.41
N PRO A 110 -0.89 -22.22 7.51
CA PRO A 110 -1.53 -21.63 6.34
C PRO A 110 -2.53 -20.58 6.83
N GLN A 111 -2.13 -19.30 6.78
CA GLN A 111 -3.01 -18.22 7.16
C GLN A 111 -4.01 -18.12 6.02
N VAL A 112 -5.26 -18.45 6.34
CA VAL A 112 -6.36 -18.38 5.39
C VAL A 112 -6.37 -16.97 4.79
N CYS A 113 -6.10 -16.88 3.49
CA CYS A 113 -6.03 -15.59 2.80
C CYS A 113 -7.39 -14.89 2.90
N THR A 114 -7.43 -13.76 3.60
CA THR A 114 -8.68 -13.01 3.82
C THR A 114 -9.29 -12.50 2.53
N PHE A 115 -8.47 -12.23 1.50
CA PHE A 115 -8.95 -11.86 0.16
C PHE A 115 -9.66 -13.03 -0.54
N CYS A 116 -9.16 -14.26 -0.39
CA CYS A 116 -9.86 -15.45 -0.86
C CYS A 116 -11.22 -15.61 -0.15
N LEU A 117 -11.27 -15.45 1.18
CA LEU A 117 -12.53 -15.53 1.94
C LEU A 117 -13.55 -14.47 1.50
N ALA A 118 -13.10 -13.23 1.26
CA ALA A 118 -13.95 -12.15 0.78
C ALA A 118 -14.48 -12.41 -0.64
N MET A 119 -13.65 -13.00 -1.52
CA MET A 119 -14.03 -13.32 -2.89
C MET A 119 -15.11 -14.41 -2.94
N HIS A 120 -14.97 -15.47 -2.15
CA HIS A 120 -15.98 -16.54 -2.00
C HIS A 120 -17.33 -16.00 -1.53
N LYS A 121 -17.32 -15.08 -0.55
CA LYS A 121 -18.56 -14.48 -0.02
C LYS A 121 -19.29 -13.63 -1.09
N LYS A 122 -18.56 -12.94 -1.97
CA LYS A 122 -19.16 -12.13 -3.06
C LYS A 122 -19.75 -12.99 -4.18
N TYR A 123 -19.19 -14.16 -4.44
CA TYR A 123 -19.74 -15.08 -5.45
C TYR A 123 -20.86 -15.97 -4.89
N SER A 124 -20.82 -16.37 -3.61
CA SER A 124 -21.85 -17.21 -2.99
C SER A 124 -23.19 -16.50 -2.77
N THR A 125 -23.22 -15.18 -2.53
CA THR A 125 -24.47 -14.43 -2.36
C THR A 125 -25.25 -14.18 -3.66
N ASN A 126 -24.66 -14.48 -4.82
CA ASN A 126 -25.38 -14.42 -6.09
C ASN A 126 -26.12 -15.73 -6.43
N ASP A 127 -26.01 -16.76 -5.58
CA ASP A 127 -26.47 -18.13 -5.86
C ASP A 127 -27.58 -18.60 -4.91
N THR A 128 -28.52 -17.71 -4.58
CA THR A 128 -29.84 -18.09 -3.99
C THR A 128 -30.98 -17.78 -4.96
N SER A 129 -30.71 -17.90 -6.25
CA SER A 129 -31.76 -17.94 -7.28
C SER A 129 -31.27 -18.80 -8.44
N GLN A 130 -31.81 -20.02 -8.48
CA GLN A 130 -31.81 -20.95 -9.61
C GLN A 130 -30.81 -22.11 -9.55
N ILE A 131 -31.33 -23.21 -8.99
CA ILE A 131 -31.03 -24.58 -9.37
C ILE A 131 -30.99 -24.69 -10.90
N HIS A 132 -29.79 -24.85 -11.48
CA HIS A 132 -29.58 -25.74 -12.62
C HIS A 132 -28.10 -26.10 -12.74
N SER A 133 -27.80 -27.37 -12.49
CA SER A 133 -26.61 -28.04 -12.97
C SER A 133 -26.58 -27.98 -14.49
N ASP A 134 -25.68 -27.18 -15.07
CA ASP A 134 -25.30 -27.42 -16.46
C ASP A 134 -23.84 -27.06 -16.77
N SER A 135 -23.11 -28.11 -17.08
CA SER A 135 -21.78 -28.09 -17.69
C SER A 135 -21.86 -27.43 -19.06
N ARG A 136 -21.60 -26.12 -19.15
CA ARG A 136 -21.02 -25.40 -20.30
C ARG A 136 -21.21 -23.90 -20.13
N ARG A 137 -20.13 -23.13 -20.18
CA ARG A 137 -20.02 -21.82 -20.88
C ARG A 137 -18.59 -21.28 -20.70
N TYR A 138 -17.68 -21.77 -21.55
CA TYR A 138 -16.60 -20.92 -22.05
C TYR A 138 -17.23 -19.66 -22.65
N ASN A 139 -16.60 -18.51 -22.40
CA ASN A 139 -16.84 -17.15 -22.92
C ASN A 139 -17.35 -16.16 -21.88
N ARG A 140 -16.41 -15.54 -21.14
CA ARG A 140 -16.56 -14.14 -20.73
C ARG A 140 -15.32 -13.37 -21.18
N THR A 141 -15.57 -12.45 -22.10
CA THR A 141 -14.66 -11.47 -22.70
C THR A 141 -13.78 -10.77 -21.66
N PRO A 142 -12.51 -10.44 -22.00
CA PRO A 142 -11.63 -9.74 -21.06
C PRO A 142 -12.14 -8.32 -20.85
N TYR A 143 -12.39 -7.96 -19.59
CA TYR A 143 -12.60 -6.57 -19.19
C TYR A 143 -11.28 -5.83 -19.40
N ILE A 144 -11.13 -5.13 -20.53
CA ILE A 144 -10.11 -4.11 -20.70
C ILE A 144 -10.58 -2.90 -19.90
N PHE A 145 -9.93 -2.64 -18.76
CA PHE A 145 -10.06 -1.36 -18.07
C PHE A 145 -9.28 -0.31 -18.87
N VAL A 146 -10.01 0.52 -19.63
CA VAL A 146 -9.47 1.75 -20.23
C VAL A 146 -9.63 2.85 -19.18
N PRO A 147 -8.54 3.43 -18.65
CA PRO A 147 -8.66 4.55 -17.71
C PRO A 147 -9.23 5.77 -18.43
N ALA A 148 -10.33 6.30 -17.90
CA ALA A 148 -10.91 7.56 -18.34
C ALA A 148 -9.96 8.72 -17.93
N ASN A 149 -9.26 9.25 -18.93
CA ASN A 149 -8.75 10.63 -19.06
C ASN A 149 -8.39 11.37 -17.75
N CYS A 150 -7.09 11.36 -17.44
CA CYS A 150 -6.43 12.47 -16.77
C CYS A 150 -6.47 13.71 -17.66
N THR A 151 -7.40 14.63 -17.41
CA THR A 151 -7.28 16.03 -17.84
C THR A 151 -7.76 16.94 -16.73
N LYS A 152 -6.81 17.44 -15.95
CA LYS A 152 -6.73 18.82 -15.39
C LYS A 152 -5.86 18.81 -14.14
N CYS A 153 -4.61 19.26 -14.29
CA CYS A 153 -3.82 19.96 -13.27
C CYS A 153 -2.64 20.63 -13.99
N ILE A 154 -2.93 21.63 -14.82
CA ILE A 154 -2.01 22.73 -15.12
C ILE A 154 -2.88 23.99 -15.07
N GLU A 155 -2.78 24.71 -13.95
CA GLU A 155 -2.73 26.17 -13.88
C GLU A 155 -2.10 26.58 -12.55
#